data_AF-X6LJU7-F1
#
_entry.id   AF-X6LJU7-F1
#
_cell.length_a   1.000
_cell.length_b   1.000
_cell.length_c   1.000
_cell.angle_alpha   90.00
_cell.angle_beta   90.00
_cell.angle_gamma   90.00
#
_symmetry.space_group_name_H-M   'P 1'
#
loop_
_entity.id
_entity.type
_entity.pdbx_description
1 polymer ?
#
loop_
_entity_poly.entity_id
_entity_poly.type
_entity_poly.pdbx_seq_one_letter_code
_entity_poly.pdbx_strand_id
1 'polypeptide(L)'
;MMEILNYSQRPEKFISINEITCATIMSGFLKAKKVKEMFDFYDNQISKLALNNNINLQGKLMISLKSVGHLKMMESLDGNEIEKLSFHHQKYLDIFHNELYRDIKFKSTFILLNDVNALIEAYMLLNKKSWMKA
;
A
#
# COMPACT_ATOMS: atom_id res chain seq x y z
N MET A 1 14.14 8.05 -11.22
CA MET A 1 13.91 6.66 -10.78
C MET A 1 13.31 5.83 -11.91
N MET A 2 12.16 6.19 -12.47
CA MET A 2 11.55 5.44 -13.59
C MET A 2 12.45 5.31 -14.83
N GLU A 3 13.21 6.34 -15.19
CA GLU A 3 14.18 6.27 -16.30
C GLU A 3 15.23 5.18 -16.10
N ILE A 4 15.73 5.00 -14.86
CA ILE A 4 16.73 3.98 -14.53
C ILE A 4 16.10 2.58 -14.64
N LEU A 5 14.86 2.40 -14.18
CA LEU A 5 14.16 1.13 -14.32
C LEU A 5 13.91 0.78 -15.78
N ASN A 6 13.39 1.73 -16.56
CA ASN A 6 13.16 1.52 -17.99
C ASN A 6 14.46 1.25 -18.74
N TYR A 7 15.55 1.91 -18.36
CA TYR A 7 16.88 1.65 -18.91
C TYR A 7 17.36 0.22 -18.61
N SER A 8 17.12 -0.27 -17.39
CA SER A 8 17.48 -1.63 -16.99
C SER A 8 16.59 -2.71 -17.60
N GLN A 9 15.51 -2.33 -18.29
CA GLN A 9 14.65 -3.26 -19.04
C GLN A 9 15.04 -3.40 -20.52
N ARG A 10 16.12 -2.74 -20.97
CA ARG A 10 16.63 -2.89 -22.33
C ARG A 10 17.33 -4.25 -22.49
N PRO A 11 17.20 -4.94 -23.64
CA PRO A 11 17.81 -6.25 -23.85
C PRO A 11 19.32 -6.30 -23.58
N GLU A 12 20.04 -5.23 -23.91
CA GLU A 12 21.51 -5.16 -23.78
C GLU A 12 21.98 -4.99 -22.33
N LYS A 13 21.09 -4.58 -21.42
CA LYS A 13 21.41 -4.26 -20.02
C LYS A 13 20.35 -4.79 -19.06
N PHE A 14 19.75 -5.92 -19.41
CA PHE A 14 18.59 -6.45 -18.70
C PHE A 14 18.94 -6.82 -17.26
N ILE A 15 18.27 -6.16 -16.32
CA ILE A 15 18.29 -6.52 -14.90
C ILE A 15 16.88 -6.90 -14.51
N SER A 16 16.72 -8.14 -14.05
CA SER A 16 15.44 -8.64 -13.59
C SER A 16 14.99 -7.85 -12.36
N ILE A 17 13.75 -7.36 -12.44
CA ILE A 17 13.04 -6.69 -11.35
C ILE A 17 12.10 -7.71 -10.73
N ASN A 18 12.11 -7.80 -9.41
CA ASN A 18 11.25 -8.70 -8.65
C ASN A 18 10.42 -7.92 -7.63
N GLU A 19 9.60 -8.65 -6.87
CA GLU A 19 8.77 -8.10 -5.78
C GLU A 19 9.59 -7.25 -4.80
N ILE A 20 10.79 -7.70 -4.40
CA ILE A 20 11.65 -7.00 -3.43
C ILE A 20 12.06 -5.63 -3.97
N THR A 21 12.38 -5.55 -5.26
CA THR A 21 12.75 -4.28 -5.92
C THR A 21 11.56 -3.32 -5.91
N CYS A 22 10.37 -3.79 -6.31
CA CYS A 22 9.15 -2.99 -6.29
C CYS A 22 8.79 -2.52 -4.87
N ALA A 23 8.86 -3.42 -3.88
CA ALA A 23 8.61 -3.11 -2.49
C ALA A 23 9.60 -2.07 -1.94
N THR A 24 10.88 -2.17 -2.33
CA THR A 24 11.91 -1.19 -1.95
C THR A 24 11.59 0.19 -2.49
N ILE A 25 11.18 0.28 -3.75
CA ILE A 25 10.77 1.54 -4.39
C ILE A 25 9.54 2.13 -3.70
N MET A 26 8.48 1.33 -3.48
CA MET A 26 7.27 1.76 -2.77
C MET A 26 7.60 2.26 -1.35
N SER A 27 8.43 1.52 -0.61
CA SER A 27 8.90 1.93 0.72
C SER A 27 9.67 3.25 0.66
N GLY A 28 10.52 3.44 -0.36
CA GLY A 28 11.22 4.69 -0.61
C GLY A 28 10.27 5.87 -0.81
N PHE A 29 9.22 5.70 -1.61
CA PHE A 29 8.20 6.73 -1.79
C PHE A 29 7.47 7.05 -0.48
N LEU A 30 7.08 6.04 0.30
CA LEU A 30 6.42 6.23 1.60
C LEU A 30 7.31 7.01 2.59
N LYS A 31 8.60 6.63 2.69
CA LYS A 31 9.58 7.34 3.55
C LYS A 31 9.78 8.80 3.12
N ALA A 32 9.73 9.07 1.82
CA ALA A 32 9.80 10.41 1.26
C ALA A 32 8.48 11.19 1.32
N LYS A 33 7.42 10.65 1.95
CA LYS A 33 6.06 11.21 1.99
C LYS A 33 5.43 11.43 0.61
N LYS A 34 5.87 10.67 -0.39
CA LYS A 34 5.40 10.70 -1.79
C LYS A 34 4.35 9.61 -2.05
N VAL A 35 3.26 9.66 -1.30
CA VAL A 35 2.23 8.59 -1.29
C VAL A 35 1.51 8.49 -2.64
N LYS A 36 1.28 9.62 -3.33
CA LYS A 36 0.66 9.61 -4.66
C LYS A 36 1.54 8.93 -5.70
N GLU A 37 2.84 9.20 -5.67
CA GLU A 37 3.82 8.56 -6.54
C GLU A 37 3.99 7.08 -6.21
N MET A 38 3.81 6.67 -4.95
CA MET A 38 3.73 5.26 -4.58
C MET A 38 2.54 4.57 -5.26
N PHE A 39 1.35 5.16 -5.21
CA PHE A 39 0.17 4.61 -5.88
C PHE A 39 0.32 4.61 -7.41
N ASP A 40 0.83 5.69 -8.02
CA ASP A 40 1.10 5.71 -9.46
C ASP A 40 2.08 4.60 -9.87
N PHE A 41 3.14 4.40 -9.06
CA PHE A 41 4.07 3.30 -9.29
C PHE A 41 3.36 1.95 -9.24
N TYR A 42 2.56 1.70 -8.20
CA TYR A 42 1.85 0.44 -8.00
C TYR A 42 0.82 0.16 -9.11
N ASP A 43 -0.06 1.13 -9.39
CA ASP A 43 -1.20 0.95 -10.30
C ASP A 43 -0.77 0.99 -11.78
N ASN A 44 0.19 1.84 -12.14
CA ASN A 44 0.51 2.13 -13.55
C ASN A 44 1.87 1.62 -14.02
N GLN A 45 2.88 1.56 -13.14
CA GLN A 45 4.26 1.25 -13.54
C GLN A 45 4.59 -0.23 -13.36
N ILE A 46 4.16 -0.87 -12.26
CA ILE A 46 4.49 -2.29 -12.02
C ILE A 46 3.90 -3.19 -13.12
N SER A 47 2.69 -2.89 -13.62
CA SER A 47 2.07 -3.65 -14.71
C SER A 47 2.94 -3.68 -15.97
N LYS A 48 3.59 -2.56 -16.31
CA LYS A 48 4.54 -2.48 -17.44
C LYS A 48 5.81 -3.27 -17.17
N LEU A 49 6.33 -3.20 -15.94
CA LEU A 49 7.52 -3.96 -15.53
C LEU A 49 7.25 -5.47 -15.53
N ALA A 50 6.04 -5.89 -15.14
CA ALA A 50 5.62 -7.29 -15.10
C ALA A 50 5.53 -7.95 -16.49
N LEU A 51 5.48 -7.18 -17.58
CA LEU A 51 5.53 -7.75 -18.95
C LEU A 51 6.84 -8.48 -19.23
N ASN A 52 7.94 -8.00 -18.64
CA ASN A 52 9.28 -8.55 -18.86
C ASN A 52 9.85 -9.23 -17.61
N ASN A 53 9.10 -9.25 -16.50
CA ASN A 53 9.58 -9.72 -15.20
C ASN A 53 8.52 -10.54 -14.46
N ASN A 54 8.97 -11.52 -13.67
CA ASN A 54 8.09 -12.26 -12.79
C ASN A 54 7.88 -11.50 -11.46
N ILE A 55 6.88 -10.62 -11.43
CA ILE A 55 6.55 -9.81 -10.25
C ILE A 55 5.25 -10.33 -9.62
N ASN A 56 5.35 -10.86 -8.39
CA ASN A 56 4.18 -11.28 -7.64
C ASN A 56 3.51 -10.08 -6.93
N LEU A 57 2.50 -9.49 -7.59
CA LEU A 57 1.70 -8.41 -7.00
C LEU A 57 0.85 -8.84 -5.80
N GLN A 58 0.57 -10.15 -5.69
CA GLN A 58 -0.21 -10.71 -4.58
C GLN A 58 0.67 -11.09 -3.38
N GLY A 59 1.96 -10.75 -3.44
CA GLY A 59 2.88 -10.94 -2.32
C GLY A 59 2.44 -10.12 -1.11
N LYS A 60 2.53 -10.74 0.08
CA LYS A 60 2.08 -10.10 1.33
C LYS A 60 2.74 -8.74 1.55
N LEU A 61 4.03 -8.60 1.18
CA LEU A 61 4.77 -7.35 1.32
C LEU A 61 4.19 -6.23 0.45
N MET A 62 3.85 -6.52 -0.81
CA MET A 62 3.24 -5.56 -1.73
C MET A 62 1.89 -5.08 -1.21
N ILE A 63 1.05 -6.02 -0.78
CA ILE A 63 -0.28 -5.76 -0.22
C ILE A 63 -0.15 -4.90 1.05
N SER A 64 0.77 -5.23 1.96
CA SER A 64 1.03 -4.45 3.17
C SER A 64 1.47 -3.02 2.85
N LEU A 65 2.35 -2.81 1.87
CA LEU A 65 2.80 -1.47 1.48
C LEU A 65 1.67 -0.64 0.85
N LYS A 66 0.81 -1.25 0.05
CA LYS A 66 -0.39 -0.61 -0.49
C LYS A 66 -1.33 -0.17 0.65
N SER A 67 -1.54 -1.05 1.64
CA SER A 67 -2.33 -0.75 2.84
C SER A 67 -1.77 0.45 3.62
N VAL A 68 -0.45 0.45 3.88
CA VAL A 68 0.25 1.57 4.53
C VAL A 68 0.12 2.86 3.71
N GLY A 69 0.09 2.78 2.39
CA GLY A 69 -0.20 3.93 1.53
C GLY A 69 -1.53 4.61 1.84
N HIS A 70 -2.59 3.84 2.04
CA HIS A 70 -3.89 4.40 2.40
C HIS A 70 -3.86 5.05 3.80
N LEU A 71 -3.23 4.41 4.78
CA LEU A 71 -3.01 5.02 6.11
C LEU A 71 -2.26 6.35 6.03
N LYS A 72 -1.14 6.38 5.29
CA LYS A 72 -0.34 7.60 5.12
C LYS A 72 -1.10 8.71 4.41
N MET A 73 -2.02 8.36 3.51
CA MET A 73 -2.92 9.36 2.92
C MET A 73 -3.86 9.93 3.99
N MET A 74 -4.50 9.08 4.79
CA MET A 74 -5.39 9.53 5.88
C MET A 74 -4.66 10.40 6.92
N GLU A 75 -3.42 10.06 7.27
CA GLU A 75 -2.57 10.88 8.14
C GLU A 75 -2.39 12.29 7.59
N SER A 76 -2.19 12.43 6.27
CA SER A 76 -1.95 13.70 5.60
C SER A 76 -3.20 14.56 5.39
N LEU A 77 -4.39 13.95 5.40
CA LEU A 77 -5.66 14.64 5.19
C LEU A 77 -6.10 15.44 6.43
N ASP A 78 -6.81 16.52 6.20
CA ASP A 78 -7.47 17.27 7.25
C ASP A 78 -8.73 16.54 7.74
N GLY A 79 -9.07 16.68 9.03
CA GLY A 79 -10.24 16.04 9.63
C GLY A 79 -11.59 16.51 9.04
N ASN A 80 -11.61 17.63 8.30
CA ASN A 80 -12.77 18.10 7.55
C ASN A 80 -12.94 17.38 6.19
N GLU A 81 -11.92 16.69 5.69
CA GLU A 81 -11.96 15.97 4.40
C GLU A 81 -12.60 14.59 4.53
N ILE A 82 -13.80 14.55 5.11
CA ILE A 82 -14.51 13.33 5.54
C ILE A 82 -14.66 12.31 4.40
N GLU A 83 -14.99 12.76 3.19
CA GLU A 83 -15.15 11.87 2.03
C GLU A 83 -13.84 11.17 1.64
N LYS A 84 -12.73 11.91 1.64
CA LYS A 84 -11.41 11.35 1.32
C LYS A 84 -10.93 10.44 2.44
N LEU A 85 -11.14 10.82 3.70
CA LEU A 85 -10.84 9.96 4.85
C LEU A 85 -11.62 8.65 4.77
N SER A 86 -12.93 8.72 4.51
CA SER A 86 -13.80 7.55 4.33
C SER A 86 -13.34 6.67 3.17
N PHE A 87 -12.96 7.27 2.04
CA PHE A 87 -12.45 6.54 0.89
C PHE A 87 -11.18 5.75 1.23
N HIS A 88 -10.17 6.40 1.81
CA HIS A 88 -8.92 5.72 2.15
C HIS A 88 -9.09 4.70 3.27
N HIS A 89 -9.96 4.99 4.24
CA HIS A 89 -10.34 4.04 5.29
C HIS A 89 -10.97 2.78 4.70
N GLN A 90 -11.96 2.93 3.81
CA GLN A 90 -12.60 1.77 3.18
C GLN A 90 -11.60 0.95 2.37
N LYS A 91 -10.71 1.61 1.62
CA LYS A 91 -9.65 0.91 0.88
C LYS A 91 -8.70 0.16 1.79
N TYR A 92 -8.33 0.74 2.93
CA TYR A 92 -7.54 0.05 3.95
C TYR A 92 -8.27 -1.21 4.47
N LEU A 93 -9.55 -1.09 4.84
CA LEU A 93 -10.34 -2.23 5.33
C LEU A 93 -10.54 -3.31 4.27
N ASP A 94 -10.74 -2.93 3.01
CA ASP A 94 -10.87 -3.87 1.91
C ASP A 94 -9.58 -4.68 1.73
N ILE A 95 -8.42 -4.03 1.78
CA ILE A 95 -7.11 -4.69 1.72
C ILE A 95 -6.92 -5.60 2.94
N PHE A 96 -7.20 -5.09 4.13
CA PHE A 96 -7.03 -5.84 5.37
C PHE A 96 -7.87 -7.12 5.39
N HIS A 97 -9.17 -7.03 5.11
CA HIS A 97 -10.08 -8.17 5.17
C HIS A 97 -10.02 -9.09 3.95
N ASN A 98 -9.82 -8.55 2.74
CA ASN A 98 -9.97 -9.33 1.51
C ASN A 98 -8.62 -9.67 0.84
N GLU A 99 -7.52 -9.01 1.21
CA GLU A 99 -6.20 -9.29 0.65
C GLU A 99 -5.26 -9.90 1.71
N LEU A 100 -5.08 -9.27 2.87
CA LEU A 100 -4.17 -9.73 3.93
C LEU A 100 -4.73 -10.87 4.78
N TYR A 101 -6.01 -10.79 5.17
CA TYR A 101 -6.66 -11.71 6.10
C TYR A 101 -7.97 -12.28 5.54
N ARG A 102 -7.90 -12.87 4.34
CA ARG A 102 -9.06 -13.41 3.60
C ARG A 102 -9.98 -14.31 4.43
N ASP A 103 -9.39 -15.10 5.31
CA ASP A 103 -10.11 -16.12 6.07
C ASP A 103 -10.76 -15.60 7.36
N ILE A 104 -10.54 -14.33 7.72
CA ILE A 104 -11.02 -13.75 9.00
C ILE A 104 -12.55 -13.82 9.15
N LYS A 105 -13.29 -13.84 8.04
CA LYS A 105 -14.75 -13.96 8.02
C LYS A 105 -15.25 -15.39 8.24
N PHE A 106 -14.39 -16.40 8.08
CA PHE A 106 -14.77 -17.82 8.06
C PHE A 106 -14.20 -18.61 9.24
N LYS A 107 -13.06 -18.18 9.79
CA LYS A 107 -12.41 -18.86 10.92
C LYS A 107 -11.59 -17.90 11.77
N SER A 108 -11.34 -18.32 13.02
CA SER A 108 -10.36 -17.65 13.87
C SER A 108 -9.01 -17.59 13.16
N THR A 109 -8.48 -16.38 13.02
CA THR A 109 -7.28 -16.09 12.23
C THR A 109 -6.31 -15.32 13.11
N PHE A 110 -5.05 -15.75 13.15
CA PHE A 110 -4.01 -15.04 13.86
C PHE A 110 -3.61 -13.78 13.07
N ILE A 111 -3.72 -12.62 13.71
CA ILE A 111 -3.37 -11.31 13.17
C ILE A 111 -2.10 -10.84 13.86
N LEU A 112 -1.16 -10.30 13.08
CA LEU A 112 0.07 -9.76 13.66
C LEU A 112 -0.26 -8.50 14.45
N LEU A 113 0.41 -8.30 15.58
CA LEU A 113 0.18 -7.13 16.43
C LEU A 113 0.35 -5.80 15.66
N ASN A 114 1.33 -5.73 14.76
CA ASN A 114 1.54 -4.54 13.93
C ASN A 114 0.34 -4.26 13.00
N ASP A 115 -0.29 -5.31 12.47
CA ASP A 115 -1.45 -5.18 11.59
C ASP A 115 -2.71 -4.80 12.39
N VAL A 116 -2.82 -5.26 13.65
CA VAL A 116 -3.86 -4.79 14.59
C VAL A 116 -3.67 -3.31 14.93
N ASN A 117 -2.45 -2.88 15.24
CA ASN A 117 -2.15 -1.48 15.53
C ASN A 117 -2.50 -0.57 14.34
N ALA A 118 -2.15 -0.99 13.13
CA ALA A 118 -2.50 -0.29 11.90
C ALA A 118 -4.02 -0.22 11.68
N LEU A 119 -4.77 -1.27 12.03
CA LEU A 119 -6.23 -1.26 11.99
C LEU A 119 -6.82 -0.26 12.97
N ILE A 120 -6.34 -0.23 14.22
CA ILE A 120 -6.75 0.76 15.23
C ILE A 120 -6.44 2.19 14.73
N GLU A 121 -5.25 2.40 14.17
CA GLU A 121 -4.83 3.67 13.59
C GLU A 121 -5.78 4.12 12.46
N ALA A 122 -6.20 3.21 11.58
CA ALA A 122 -7.17 3.52 10.53
C ALA A 122 -8.49 4.10 11.11
N TYR A 123 -9.03 3.47 12.16
CA TYR A 123 -10.25 3.94 12.81
C TYR A 123 -10.05 5.27 13.55
N MET A 124 -8.90 5.47 14.20
CA MET A 124 -8.56 6.74 14.83
C MET A 124 -8.45 7.87 13.80
N LEU A 125 -7.80 7.61 12.67
CA LEU A 125 -7.63 8.58 11.59
C LEU A 125 -8.94 8.92 10.88
N LEU A 126 -9.87 7.97 10.74
CA LEU A 126 -11.21 8.26 10.25
C LEU A 126 -11.93 9.26 11.16
N ASN A 127 -11.71 9.15 12.48
CA ASN A 127 -12.33 9.96 13.51
C ASN A 127 -11.42 11.09 14.02
N LYS A 128 -10.46 11.56 13.23
CA LYS A 128 -9.36 12.45 13.64
C LYS A 128 -9.77 13.65 14.50
N LYS A 129 -10.94 14.24 14.25
CA LYS A 129 -11.47 15.39 15.02
C LYS A 129 -11.87 15.06 16.45
N SER A 130 -12.30 13.83 16.70
CA SER A 130 -12.99 13.44 17.93
C SER A 130 -12.82 11.95 18.22
N TRP A 131 -11.63 11.41 17.98
CA TRP A 131 -11.35 9.98 18.09
C TRP A 131 -11.63 9.43 19.50
N MET A 132 -11.58 10.27 20.53
CA MET A 132 -11.95 9.89 21.91
C MET A 132 -13.45 9.80 22.16
N LYS A 133 -14.29 10.34 21.27
CA LYS A 133 -15.77 10.31 21.41
C LYS A 133 -16.45 9.43 20.36
N ALA A 134 -15.67 8.80 19.47
CA ALA A 134 -16.15 7.99 18.36
C ALA A 134 -16.18 6.50 18.71
#